data_AF-A0A1H6QRB7-F1
#
_entry.id   AF-A0A1H6QRB7-F1
#
_cell.length_a   1.000
_cell.length_b   1.000
_cell.length_c   1.000
_cell.angle_alpha   90.00
_cell.angle_beta   90.00
_cell.angle_gamma   90.00
#
_symmetry.space_group_name_H-M   'P 1'
#
loop_
_entity.id
_entity.type
_entity.pdbx_description
1 polymer ?
#
loop_
_entity_poly.entity_id
_entity_poly.type
_entity_poly.pdbx_seq_one_letter_code
_entity_poly.pdbx_strand_id
1 'polypeptide(L)' 'MTKSLSTDAIDTLRQLNDVGTGQAPPAVEPVVEKELLGAGLVAKSSKGAGIEITCDGRKYLSGDCD' A
#
# COMPACT_ATOMS: atom_id res chain seq x y z
N MET A 1 18.57 -4.35 -6.36
CA MET A 1 18.15 -5.29 -5.31
C MET A 1 16.65 -5.16 -5.18
N THR A 2 15.88 -6.15 -5.65
CA THR A 2 14.46 -6.25 -5.30
C THR A 2 14.40 -6.57 -3.81
N LYS A 3 14.18 -5.55 -2.99
CA LYS A 3 13.97 -5.77 -1.56
C LYS A 3 12.64 -6.50 -1.47
N SER A 4 12.69 -7.80 -1.16
CA SER A 4 11.48 -8.58 -0.96
C SER A 4 10.69 -7.93 0.15
N LEU A 5 9.41 -7.65 -0.11
CA LEU A 5 8.53 -7.10 0.90
C LEU A 5 8.39 -8.09 2.06
N SER A 6 8.32 -7.56 3.27
CA SER A 6 7.90 -8.30 4.44
C SER A 6 6.44 -8.78 4.30
N THR A 7 6.09 -9.87 4.98
CA THR A 7 4.73 -10.43 4.95
C THR A 7 3.71 -9.39 5.41
N ASP A 8 4.03 -8.64 6.47
CA ASP A 8 3.19 -7.56 6.99
C ASP A 8 2.94 -6.45 5.95
N ALA A 9 3.95 -6.14 5.13
CA ALA A 9 3.80 -5.18 4.04
C ALA A 9 2.88 -5.71 2.93
N ILE A 10 2.98 -6.99 2.58
CA ILE A 10 2.10 -7.62 1.58
C ILE A 10 0.65 -7.66 2.09
N ASP A 11 0.43 -8.05 3.34
CA ASP A 11 -0.91 -8.12 3.93
C ASP A 11 -1.52 -6.72 4.08
N THR A 12 -0.73 -5.73 4.49
CA THR A 12 -1.17 -4.32 4.52
C THR A 12 -1.53 -3.83 3.11
N LEU A 13 -0.72 -4.15 2.10
CA LEU A 13 -1.00 -3.75 0.72
C LEU A 13 -2.31 -4.37 0.21
N ARG A 14 -2.58 -5.64 0.54
CA ARG A 14 -3.86 -6.30 0.24
C ARG A 14 -5.02 -5.62 0.95
N GLN A 15 -4.87 -5.31 2.23
CA GLN A 15 -5.90 -4.59 2.98
C GLN A 15 -6.19 -3.22 2.37
N LEU A 16 -5.16 -2.47 1.95
CA LEU A 16 -5.32 -1.19 1.26
C LEU A 16 -6.01 -1.32 -0.10
N ASN A 17 -5.87 -2.46 -0.78
CA ASN A 17 -6.58 -2.76 -2.03
C ASN A 17 -8.06 -3.11 -1.79
N ASP A 18 -8.35 -3.85 -0.72
CA ASP A 18 -9.71 -4.24 -0.35
C ASP A 18 -10.53 -3.08 0.22
N VAL A 19 -9.87 -2.14 0.89
CA VAL A 19 -10.47 -0.88 1.35
C VAL A 19 -10.66 -0.01 0.12
N GLY A 20 -11.88 -0.05 -0.44
CA GLY A 20 -12.25 0.69 -1.65
C GLY A 20 -11.94 2.18 -1.54
N THR A 21 -11.67 2.82 -2.68
CA THR A 21 -11.33 4.24 -2.75
C THR A 21 -12.37 5.10 -2.02
N GLY A 22 -11.96 5.76 -0.93
CA GLY A 22 -12.83 6.65 -0.15
C GLY A 22 -13.20 6.14 1.25
N GLN A 23 -12.82 4.92 1.61
CA GLN A 23 -12.89 4.45 3.00
C GLN A 23 -11.65 4.90 3.79
N ALA A 24 -11.78 5.00 5.11
CA ALA A 24 -10.66 5.39 5.97
C ALA A 24 -9.53 4.35 5.86
N PRO A 25 -8.29 4.76 5.54
CA PRO A 25 -7.19 3.82 5.44
C PRO A 25 -6.94 3.14 6.80
N PRO A 26 -6.59 1.84 6.81
CA PRO A 26 -6.24 1.14 8.03
C PRO A 26 -5.04 1.79 8.71
N ALA A 27 -4.94 1.67 10.03
CA ALA A 27 -3.75 2.08 10.74
C ALA A 27 -2.58 1.18 10.30
N VAL A 28 -1.55 1.78 9.70
CA VAL A 28 -0.37 1.06 9.23
C VAL A 28 0.80 1.33 10.17
N GLU A 29 1.55 0.29 10.52
CA GLU A 29 2.75 0.45 11.33
C GLU A 29 3.82 1.28 10.58
N PRO A 30 4.53 2.20 11.25
CA PRO A 30 5.47 3.12 10.59
C PRO A 30 6.61 2.41 9.82
N VAL A 31 6.97 1.19 10.25
CA VAL A 31 8.00 0.39 9.58
C VAL A 31 7.48 -0.16 8.24
N VAL A 32 6.25 -0.70 8.23
CA VAL A 32 5.56 -1.20 7.04
C VAL A 32 5.26 -0.06 6.08
N GLU A 33 4.81 1.09 6.60
CA GLU A 33 4.54 2.28 5.81
C GLU A 33 5.79 2.75 5.04
N LYS A 34 6.94 2.84 5.72
CA LYS A 34 8.21 3.21 5.09
C LYS A 34 8.66 2.21 4.04
N GLU A 35 8.44 0.92 4.29
CA GLU A 35 8.79 -0.13 3.35
C GLU A 35 7.95 -0.03 2.07
N LEU A 36 6.63 0.09 2.21
CA LEU A 36 5.71 0.22 1.08
C LEU A 36 5.95 1.52 0.29
N LEU A 37 6.22 2.63 0.98
CA LEU A 37 6.59 3.91 0.34
C LEU A 37 7.93 3.79 -0.39
N GLY A 38 8.92 3.13 0.22
CA GLY A 38 10.23 2.89 -0.39
C GLY A 38 10.14 1.97 -1.61
N ALA A 39 9.14 1.10 -1.66
CA ALA A 39 8.84 0.24 -2.80
C ALA A 39 7.98 0.92 -3.89
N GLY A 40 7.42 2.11 -3.64
CA GLY A 40 6.57 2.84 -4.60
C GLY A 40 5.16 2.26 -4.77
N LEU A 41 4.76 1.30 -3.93
CA LEU A 41 3.48 0.60 -4.03
C LEU A 41 2.32 1.36 -3.36
N VAL A 42 2.65 2.33 -2.52
CA VAL A 42 1.71 3.21 -1.83
C VAL A 42 2.20 4.65 -1.91
N ALA A 43 1.28 5.59 -1.76
CA ALA A 43 1.55 7.02 -1.67
C ALA A 43 0.92 7.60 -0.40
N LYS A 44 1.38 8.77 0.05
CA LYS A 44 0.74 9.48 1.16
C LYS A 44 -0.69 9.87 0.77
N SER A 45 -1.64 9.64 1.68
CA SER A 45 -3.04 9.90 1.36
C SER A 45 -3.31 11.39 1.17
N SER A 46 -4.05 11.74 0.12
CA SER A 46 -4.47 13.12 -0.15
C SER A 46 -5.56 13.62 0.81
N LYS A 47 -6.25 12.70 1.49
CA LYS A 47 -7.44 12.99 2.32
C LYS A 47 -7.17 13.01 3.84
N GLY A 48 -5.93 12.86 4.28
CA GLY A 48 -5.59 12.88 5.70
C GLY A 48 -4.30 12.15 6.05
N ALA A 49 -4.18 11.74 7.31
CA ALA A 49 -3.06 10.93 7.79
C ALA A 49 -3.21 9.48 7.32
N GLY A 50 -2.21 8.98 6.59
CA GLY A 50 -2.15 7.59 6.14
C GLY A 50 -1.50 7.43 4.77
N ILE A 51 -1.63 6.23 4.21
CA ILE A 51 -1.18 5.87 2.87
C ILE A 51 -2.33 5.29 2.05
N GLU A 52 -2.24 5.44 0.74
CA GLU A 52 -3.17 4.90 -0.25
C GLU A 52 -2.41 4.04 -1.27
N ILE A 53 -3.03 2.95 -1.74
CA ILE A 53 -2.43 2.06 -2.72
C ILE A 53 -2.31 2.73 -4.09
N THR A 54 -1.11 2.70 -4.69
CA THR A 54 -0.87 3.24 -6.03
C THR A 54 -1.29 2.24 -7.11
N CYS A 55 -1.28 2.68 -8.37
CA CYS A 55 -1.39 1.74 -9.49
C CYS A 55 -0.31 0.65 -9.47
N ASP A 56 0.91 0.97 -9.06
CA ASP A 56 2.00 -0.01 -8.98
C ASP A 56 1.73 -1.03 -7.87
N GLY A 57 1.17 -0.59 -6.74
CA GLY A 57 0.67 -1.48 -5.69
C GLY A 57 -0.41 -2.45 -6.17
N ARG A 58 -1.38 -1.96 -6.95
CA ARG A 58 -2.42 -2.83 -7.54
C ARG A 58 -1.83 -3.83 -8.53
N LYS A 59 -0.99 -3.37 -9.45
CA LYS A 59 -0.26 -4.25 -10.38
C LYS A 59 0.60 -5.28 -9.67
N TYR A 60 1.20 -4.92 -8.53
CA TYR A 60 1.96 -5.87 -7.71
C TYR A 60 1.07 -7.00 -7.16
N LEU A 61 -0.18 -6.70 -6.81
CA LEU A 61 -1.13 -7.68 -6.28
C LEU A 61 -1.86 -8.50 -7.34
N SER A 62 -2.39 -7.86 -8.37
CA SER A 62 -3.29 -8.47 -9.36
C SER A 62 -2.73 -8.50 -10.78
N GLY A 63 -1.66 -7.76 -11.06
CA GLY A 63 -1.13 -7.56 -12.42
C GLY A 63 -1.80 -6.42 -13.19
N ASP A 64 -2.92 -5.89 -12.69
CA ASP A 64 -3.72 -4.88 -13.38
C ASP A 64 -3.95 -3.64 -12.50
N CYS A 65 -3.88 -2.46 -13.11
CA CYS A 65 -4.43 -1.23 -12.54
C CYS A 65 -5.62 -0.84 -13.41
N ASP A 66 -6.81 -1.30 -13.04
CA ASP A 66 -8.09 -0.79 -13.55
C ASP A 66 -8.43 0.53 -12.84
#